data_AF-A0A923IK73-F1
#
_entry.id   AF-A0A923IK73-F1
#
_cell.length_a   1.000
_cell.length_b   1.000
_cell.length_c   1.000
_cell.angle_alpha   90.00
_cell.angle_beta   90.00
_cell.angle_gamma   90.00
#
_symmetry.space_group_name_H-M   'P 1'
#
loop_
_entity.id
_entity.type
_entity.pdbx_description
1 polymer ?
#
loop_
_entity_poly.entity_id
_entity_poly.type
_entity_poly.pdbx_seq_one_letter_code
_entity_poly.pdbx_strand_id
1 'polypeptide(L)'
;MNFEFSKADKKLVRQIIETGLQREFANGLVKMGKIIKDWELKGTSSQDAYYKLFKALKNFDKHIARRYDKLTGSQYKLIVASQLYDEVIGEDDLNGLSDEAKSEIISTSQIFREL
;
A
#
# COMPACT_ATOMS: atom_id res chain seq x y z
N MET A 1 -4.37 2.11 -22.67
CA MET A 1 -3.37 3.08 -23.15
C MET A 1 -2.25 3.09 -22.13
N ASN A 2 -1.00 2.81 -22.53
CA ASN A 2 0.13 2.76 -21.59
C ASN A 2 0.64 4.19 -21.35
N PHE A 3 0.24 4.78 -20.22
CA PHE A 3 0.83 6.04 -19.76
C PHE A 3 2.26 5.80 -19.29
N GLU A 4 3.20 6.62 -19.75
CA GLU A 4 4.59 6.57 -19.34
C GLU A 4 5.00 7.88 -18.66
N PHE A 5 5.41 7.78 -17.41
CA PHE A 5 5.90 8.93 -16.65
C PHE A 5 7.17 9.52 -17.28
N SER A 6 7.27 10.85 -17.21
CA SER A 6 8.51 11.57 -17.47
C SER A 6 9.63 11.10 -16.54
N LYS A 7 10.91 11.37 -16.88
CA LYS A 7 12.04 11.00 -16.01
C LYS A 7 11.96 11.65 -14.62
N ALA A 8 11.46 12.88 -14.56
CA ALA A 8 11.26 13.61 -13.30
C ALA A 8 10.14 12.97 -12.47
N ASP A 9 8.99 12.70 -13.09
CA ASP A 9 7.86 12.06 -12.42
C ASP A 9 8.20 10.64 -11.97
N LYS A 10 8.94 9.86 -12.77
CA LYS A 10 9.43 8.51 -12.36
C LYS A 10 10.22 8.54 -11.06
N LYS A 11 11.01 9.60 -10.82
CA LYS A 11 11.78 9.74 -9.58
C LYS A 11 10.85 10.01 -8.40
N LEU A 12 9.92 10.95 -8.55
CA LEU A 12 8.95 11.29 -7.50
C LEU A 12 8.01 10.12 -7.19
N VAL A 13 7.50 9.44 -8.21
CA VAL A 13 6.66 8.25 -8.05
C VAL A 13 7.37 7.15 -7.26
N ARG A 14 8.66 6.90 -7.50
CA ARG A 14 9.41 5.93 -6.67
C ARG A 14 9.42 6.31 -5.20
N GLN A 15 9.64 7.59 -4.90
CA GLN A 15 9.64 8.09 -3.52
C GLN A 15 8.26 7.97 -2.87
N ILE A 16 7.19 8.22 -3.63
CA ILE A 16 5.81 8.02 -3.17
C ILE A 16 5.55 6.53 -2.90
N ILE A 17 5.96 5.64 -3.80
CA ILE A 17 5.83 4.17 -3.64
C ILE A 17 6.56 3.71 -2.37
N GLU A 18 7.81 4.14 -2.17
CA GLU A 18 8.60 3.83 -0.98
C GLU A 18 7.95 4.35 0.29
N THR A 19 7.43 5.59 0.27
CA THR A 19 6.71 6.18 1.40
C THR A 19 5.45 5.38 1.73
N GLY A 20 4.64 5.03 0.73
CA GLY A 20 3.47 4.21 0.92
C GLY A 20 3.82 2.81 1.45
N LEU A 21 4.89 2.17 0.95
CA LEU A 21 5.36 0.89 1.45
C LEU A 21 5.73 0.95 2.94
N GLN A 22 6.42 2.00 3.38
CA GLN A 22 6.73 2.19 4.81
C GLN A 22 5.46 2.37 5.66
N ARG A 23 4.48 3.14 5.17
CA ARG A 23 3.18 3.29 5.85
C ARG A 23 2.43 1.97 5.94
N GLU A 24 2.48 1.13 4.90
CA GLU A 24 1.87 -0.20 4.94
C GLU A 24 2.53 -1.11 5.96
N PHE A 25 3.86 -1.13 6.03
CA PHE A 25 4.57 -1.87 7.07
C PHE A 25 4.18 -1.39 8.47
N ALA A 26 4.13 -0.08 8.70
CA ALA A 26 3.68 0.48 9.97
C ALA A 26 2.24 0.04 10.31
N ASN A 27 1.33 0.10 9.35
CA ASN A 27 -0.06 -0.33 9.51
C ASN A 27 -0.17 -1.84 9.79
N GLY A 28 0.65 -2.66 9.12
CA GLY A 28 0.78 -4.08 9.39
C GLY A 28 1.22 -4.34 10.83
N LEU A 29 2.32 -3.71 11.27
CA LEU A 29 2.83 -3.84 12.63
C LEU A 29 1.78 -3.43 13.69
N VAL A 30 1.05 -2.34 13.46
CA VAL A 30 -0.05 -1.91 14.35
C VAL A 30 -1.16 -2.97 14.44
N LYS A 31 -1.57 -3.55 13.31
CA LYS A 31 -2.59 -4.62 13.27
C LYS A 31 -2.13 -5.86 14.06
N MET A 32 -0.87 -6.25 13.90
CA MET A 32 -0.28 -7.39 14.60
C MET A 32 -0.16 -7.11 16.10
N GLY A 33 0.29 -5.91 16.48
CA GLY A 33 0.37 -5.46 17.86
C GLY A 33 -0.99 -5.46 18.56
N LYS A 34 -2.08 -5.11 17.85
CA LYS A 34 -3.44 -5.20 18.39
C LYS A 34 -3.84 -6.64 18.75
N ILE A 35 -3.45 -7.63 17.96
CA ILE A 35 -3.73 -9.05 18.26
C ILE A 35 -3.04 -9.47 19.56
N ILE A 36 -1.77 -9.07 19.74
CA ILE A 36 -1.00 -9.35 20.95
C ILE A 36 -1.65 -8.67 22.16
N LYS A 37 -1.96 -7.38 22.04
CA LYS A 37 -2.61 -6.61 23.11
C LYS A 37 -3.98 -7.17 23.49
N ASP A 38 -4.77 -7.59 22.50
CA ASP A 38 -6.07 -8.23 22.75
C ASP A 38 -5.91 -9.54 23.53
N TRP A 39 -4.88 -10.33 23.23
CA TRP A 39 -4.55 -11.55 23.97
C TRP A 39 -4.16 -11.26 25.42
N GLU A 40 -3.26 -10.30 25.64
CA GLU A 40 -2.80 -9.88 26.97
C GLU A 40 -3.94 -9.36 27.85
N LEU A 41 -4.86 -8.58 27.28
CA LEU A 41 -5.93 -7.93 28.04
C LEU A 41 -7.16 -8.82 28.26
N LYS A 42 -7.52 -9.65 27.27
CA LYS A 42 -8.78 -10.43 27.30
C LYS A 42 -8.58 -11.85 27.81
N GLY A 43 -7.33 -12.28 28.03
CA GLY A 43 -7.02 -13.64 28.49
C GLY A 43 -7.49 -14.73 27.53
N THR A 44 -7.59 -14.43 26.23
CA THR A 44 -7.97 -15.42 25.21
C THR A 44 -6.91 -16.53 25.14
N SER A 45 -7.28 -17.71 24.63
CA SER A 45 -6.33 -18.80 24.41
C SER A 45 -5.08 -18.33 23.65
N SER A 46 -3.90 -18.63 24.20
CA SER A 46 -2.62 -18.31 23.56
C SER A 46 -2.47 -19.00 22.20
N GLN A 47 -3.04 -20.20 22.05
CA GLN A 47 -3.06 -20.92 20.77
C GLN A 47 -3.87 -20.15 19.71
N ASP A 48 -5.04 -19.64 20.07
CA ASP A 48 -5.88 -18.86 19.15
C ASP A 48 -5.21 -17.54 18.77
N ALA A 49 -4.61 -16.85 19.73
CA ALA A 49 -3.85 -15.62 19.49
C ALA A 49 -2.69 -15.87 18.53
N TYR A 50 -1.93 -16.94 18.75
CA TYR A 50 -0.83 -17.35 17.86
C TYR A 50 -1.31 -17.59 16.42
N TYR A 51 -2.36 -18.38 16.22
CA TYR A 51 -2.86 -18.65 14.87
C TYR A 51 -3.45 -17.40 14.20
N LYS A 52 -4.12 -16.52 14.95
CA LYS A 52 -4.60 -15.24 14.43
C LYS A 52 -3.44 -14.36 13.98
N LEU A 53 -2.39 -14.24 14.80
CA LEU A 53 -1.20 -13.47 14.46
C LEU A 53 -0.51 -14.04 13.20
N PHE A 54 -0.30 -15.35 13.15
CA PHE A 54 0.30 -16.02 11.99
C PHE A 54 -0.51 -15.80 10.71
N LYS A 55 -1.84 -15.94 10.78
CA LYS A 55 -2.73 -15.69 9.63
C LYS A 55 -2.67 -14.23 9.18
N ALA A 56 -2.66 -13.28 10.11
CA ALA A 56 -2.52 -11.86 9.80
C ALA A 56 -1.18 -11.56 9.11
N LEU A 57 -0.08 -12.08 9.64
CA LEU A 57 1.25 -11.96 9.05
C LEU A 57 1.31 -12.53 7.63
N LYS A 58 0.83 -13.76 7.44
CA LYS A 58 0.82 -14.43 6.13
C LYS A 58 -0.01 -13.67 5.09
N ASN A 59 -1.16 -13.13 5.48
CA ASN A 59 -2.00 -12.36 4.58
C ASN A 59 -1.36 -11.01 4.23
N PHE A 60 -0.73 -10.36 5.21
CA PHE A 60 -0.01 -9.11 5.00
C PHE A 60 1.19 -9.29 4.07
N ASP A 61 1.99 -10.33 4.28
CA ASP A 61 3.12 -10.69 3.41
C ASP A 61 2.68 -10.91 1.95
N LYS A 62 1.60 -11.66 1.74
CA LYS A 62 1.00 -11.84 0.40
C LYS A 62 0.55 -10.52 -0.24
N HIS A 63 0.00 -9.60 0.55
CA HIS A 63 -0.43 -8.29 0.06
C HIS A 63 0.76 -7.45 -0.39
N ILE A 64 1.81 -7.36 0.42
CA ILE A 64 3.06 -6.66 0.09
C ILE A 64 3.70 -7.28 -1.15
N ALA A 65 3.86 -8.61 -1.18
CA ALA A 65 4.41 -9.31 -2.34
C ALA A 65 3.61 -9.02 -3.62
N ARG A 66 2.28 -9.13 -3.57
CA ARG A 66 1.41 -8.86 -4.73
C ARG A 66 1.60 -7.45 -5.30
N ARG A 67 1.81 -6.46 -4.42
CA ARG A 67 1.92 -5.06 -4.84
C ARG A 67 3.32 -4.66 -5.28
N TYR A 68 4.35 -5.13 -4.59
CA TYR A 68 5.71 -4.59 -4.74
C TYR A 68 6.72 -5.58 -5.31
N ASP A 69 6.44 -6.89 -5.36
CA ASP A 69 7.36 -7.82 -5.98
C ASP A 69 7.51 -7.53 -7.47
N LYS A 70 8.75 -7.64 -7.95
CA LYS A 70 9.12 -7.41 -9.35
C LYS A 70 8.77 -6.00 -9.84
N LEU A 71 8.85 -5.01 -8.96
CA LEU A 71 8.58 -3.60 -9.27
C LEU A 71 9.37 -3.11 -10.49
N THR A 72 8.65 -2.78 -11.56
CA THR A 72 9.17 -2.17 -12.79
C THR A 72 8.49 -0.84 -13.07
N GLY A 73 9.12 0.01 -13.90
CA GLY A 73 8.60 1.33 -14.23
C GLY A 73 7.21 1.33 -14.87
N SER A 74 6.83 0.27 -15.58
CA SER A 74 5.50 0.12 -16.18
C SER A 74 4.39 -0.11 -15.14
N GLN A 75 4.74 -0.57 -13.94
CA GLN A 75 3.78 -0.84 -12.86
C GLN A 75 3.55 0.37 -11.95
N TYR A 76 4.37 1.41 -12.08
CA TYR A 76 4.35 2.57 -11.17
C TYR A 76 2.97 3.22 -11.06
N LYS A 77 2.27 3.41 -12.19
CA LYS A 77 0.94 4.03 -12.18
C LYS A 77 -0.03 3.18 -11.38
N LEU A 78 -0.06 1.88 -11.66
CA LEU A 78 -0.97 0.94 -11.00
C LEU A 78 -0.70 0.86 -9.50
N ILE A 79 0.56 0.88 -9.09
CA ILE A 79 0.93 0.78 -7.67
C ILE A 79 0.56 2.05 -6.92
N VAL A 80 0.90 3.24 -7.43
CA VAL A 80 0.52 4.50 -6.76
C VAL A 80 -1.00 4.66 -6.73
N ALA A 81 -1.69 4.36 -7.83
CA ALA A 81 -3.16 4.38 -7.86
C ALA A 81 -3.77 3.38 -6.85
N SER A 82 -3.15 2.21 -6.68
CA SER A 82 -3.59 1.21 -5.69
C SER A 82 -3.34 1.68 -4.26
N GLN A 83 -2.21 2.35 -4.00
CA GLN A 83 -1.91 2.94 -2.69
C GLN A 83 -2.90 4.08 -2.35
N LEU A 84 -3.29 4.88 -3.36
CA LEU A 84 -4.28 5.95 -3.19
C LEU A 84 -5.69 5.38 -2.97
N TYR A 85 -6.06 4.33 -3.71
CA TYR A 85 -7.33 3.62 -3.54
C TYR A 85 -7.48 3.02 -2.14
N ASP A 86 -6.44 2.35 -1.64
CA ASP A 86 -6.40 1.75 -0.30
C ASP A 86 -6.12 2.78 0.82
N GLU A 87 -6.06 4.08 0.49
CA GLU A 87 -5.83 5.18 1.44
C GLU A 87 -4.51 5.06 2.23
N VAL A 88 -3.51 4.38 1.62
CA VAL A 88 -2.13 4.30 2.14
C VAL A 88 -1.41 5.63 1.95
N ILE A 89 -1.71 6.30 0.84
CA ILE A 89 -1.27 7.66 0.51
C ILE A 89 -2.51 8.52 0.23
N GLY A 90 -2.36 9.84 0.38
CA GLY A 90 -3.38 10.82 0.02
C GLY A 90 -3.02 11.56 -1.27
N GLU A 91 -3.95 12.35 -1.80
CA GLU A 91 -3.70 13.19 -2.98
C GLU A 91 -2.56 14.20 -2.73
N ASP A 92 -2.39 14.66 -1.49
CA ASP A 92 -1.29 15.55 -1.10
C ASP A 92 0.09 14.92 -1.30
N ASP A 93 0.21 13.58 -1.22
CA ASP A 93 1.46 12.88 -1.50
C ASP A 93 1.84 12.95 -2.99
N LEU A 94 0.88 13.30 -3.87
CA LEU A 94 1.12 13.47 -5.30
C LEU A 94 1.67 14.88 -5.62
N ASN A 95 1.78 15.77 -4.64
CA ASN A 95 2.31 17.11 -4.84
C ASN A 95 3.74 17.08 -5.42
N GLY A 96 3.97 17.90 -6.44
CA GLY A 96 5.23 17.94 -7.19
C GLY A 96 5.24 17.09 -8.46
N LEU A 97 4.30 16.15 -8.63
CA LEU A 97 4.05 15.52 -9.93
C LEU A 97 3.42 16.51 -10.92
N SER A 98 3.66 16.29 -12.20
CA SER A 98 2.95 16.99 -13.27
C SER A 98 1.43 16.77 -13.20
N ASP A 99 0.64 17.73 -13.68
CA ASP A 99 -0.82 17.64 -13.67
C ASP A 99 -1.33 16.43 -14.46
N GLU A 100 -0.66 16.09 -15.58
CA GLU A 100 -0.96 14.88 -16.36
C GLU A 100 -0.72 13.61 -15.55
N ALA A 101 0.43 13.48 -14.88
CA ALA A 101 0.75 12.33 -14.03
C ALA A 101 -0.25 12.18 -12.87
N LYS A 102 -0.62 13.28 -12.22
CA LYS A 102 -1.65 13.28 -11.16
C LYS A 102 -2.99 12.80 -11.70
N SER A 103 -3.45 13.37 -12.81
CA SER A 103 -4.72 13.01 -13.44
C SER A 103 -4.78 11.51 -13.80
N GLU A 104 -3.70 10.97 -14.36
CA GLU A 104 -3.60 9.54 -14.69
C GLU A 104 -3.64 8.63 -13.47
N ILE A 105 -2.99 9.01 -12.37
CA ILE A 105 -3.02 8.25 -11.11
C ILE A 105 -4.43 8.30 -10.49
N ILE A 106 -5.03 9.49 -10.38
CA ILE A 106 -6.32 9.69 -9.74
C ILE A 106 -7.43 8.98 -10.53
N SER A 107 -7.47 9.16 -11.86
CA SER A 107 -8.43 8.46 -12.71
C SER A 107 -8.30 6.94 -12.60
N THR A 108 -7.08 6.41 -12.59
CA THR A 108 -6.84 4.97 -12.38
C THR A 108 -7.33 4.51 -11.01
N SER A 109 -7.11 5.30 -9.95
CA SER A 109 -7.59 5.00 -8.60
C SER A 109 -9.12 5.03 -8.51
N GLN A 110 -9.79 5.92 -9.24
CA GLN A 110 -11.26 5.99 -9.30
C GLN A 110 -11.85 4.77 -9.98
N ILE A 111 -11.24 4.28 -11.08
CA ILE A 111 -11.67 3.04 -11.75
C ILE A 111 -11.67 1.86 -10.77
N PHE A 112 -10.67 1.77 -9.88
CA PHE A 112 -10.63 0.70 -8.87
C PHE A 112 -11.80 0.76 -7.88
N ARG A 113 -12.43 1.92 -7.66
CA ARG A 113 -13.62 2.07 -6.80
C ARG A 113 -14.90 1.59 -7.49
N GLU A 114 -14.89 1.48 -8.81
CA GLU A 114 -16.06 1.10 -9.62
C GLU A 114 -16.09 -0.40 -9.96
N LEU A 115 -15.03 -1.16 -9.62
CA LEU A 115 -14.89 -2.60 -9.82
C LEU A 115 -15.36 -3.42 -8.62
#